data_AF-A0A7S0PR67-F1
#
_entry.id   AF-A0A7S0PR67-F1
#
_cell.length_a   1.000
_cell.length_b   1.000
_cell.length_c   1.000
_cell.angle_alpha   90.00
_cell.angle_beta   90.00
_cell.angle_gamma   90.00
#
_symmetry.space_group_name_H-M   'P 1'
#
loop_
_entity.id
_entity.type
_entity.pdbx_description
1 polymer ?
#
loop_
_entity_poly.entity_id
_entity_poly.type
_entity_poly.pdbx_seq_one_letter_code
_entity_poly.pdbx_strand_id
1 'polypeptide(L)'
;ICHRNLHSGHLLLDPAADGGCGRVAIASWSSSRRLQTPPVPVSPLRTCTVPYNVAPEGLLHRETIEDDDVVDFLNPTALEPQQYGDGETYGPEVDVWSAGCIFAELRLGHSLFNKFSYAQGARTLDQLLSIFKLFGTPRAATWDDVDHLEGWSG
;
A
#
# COMPACT_ATOMS: atom_id res chain seq x y z
N ILE A 1 -2.19 6.92 -13.83
CA ILE A 1 -2.04 7.55 -12.50
C ILE A 1 -2.49 6.50 -11.52
N CYS A 2 -1.69 6.20 -10.50
CA CYS A 2 -2.10 5.31 -9.41
C CYS A 2 -2.65 6.14 -8.25
N HIS A 3 -3.73 5.66 -7.63
CA HIS A 3 -4.44 6.32 -6.54
C HIS A 3 -3.65 6.25 -5.23
N ARG A 4 -3.15 5.06 -4.87
CA ARG A 4 -2.29 4.73 -3.72
C ARG A 4 -2.91 4.92 -2.33
N ASN A 5 -4.18 5.30 -2.28
CA ASN A 5 -4.95 5.40 -1.04
C ASN A 5 -6.42 5.01 -1.26
N LEU A 6 -6.67 3.95 -2.02
CA LEU A 6 -8.03 3.54 -2.38
C LEU A 6 -8.65 2.70 -1.25
N HIS A 7 -9.80 3.14 -0.74
CA HIS A 7 -10.60 2.38 0.24
C HIS A 7 -12.05 2.85 0.21
N SER A 8 -12.97 2.14 0.87
CA SER A 8 -14.41 2.43 0.86
C SER A 8 -14.74 3.86 1.32
N GLY A 9 -14.02 4.38 2.32
CA GLY A 9 -14.13 5.78 2.76
C GLY A 9 -13.76 6.86 1.72
N HIS A 10 -13.16 6.50 0.58
CA HIS A 10 -12.87 7.40 -0.54
C HIS A 10 -13.82 7.21 -1.73
N LEU A 11 -14.89 6.45 -1.55
CA LEU A 11 -15.97 6.34 -2.53
C LEU A 11 -17.12 7.26 -2.11
N LEU A 12 -17.33 8.34 -2.88
CA LEU A 12 -18.47 9.22 -2.70
C LEU A 12 -19.67 8.66 -3.46
N LEU A 13 -20.84 8.72 -2.83
CA LEU A 13 -22.09 8.22 -3.38
C LEU A 13 -23.07 9.38 -3.55
N ASP A 14 -23.58 9.54 -4.77
CA ASP A 14 -24.75 10.37 -5.05
C ASP A 14 -25.89 9.44 -5.50
N PRO A 15 -26.83 9.06 -4.62
CA PRO A 15 -27.91 8.16 -4.97
C PRO A 15 -28.98 8.81 -5.87
N ALA A 16 -29.03 10.15 -5.95
CA ALA A 16 -30.02 10.87 -6.75
C ALA A 16 -29.56 11.15 -8.19
N ALA A 17 -28.26 11.00 -8.46
CA ALA A 17 -27.68 11.15 -9.79
C ALA A 17 -28.34 10.22 -10.83
N ASP A 18 -28.27 10.66 -12.09
CA ASP A 18 -28.64 9.87 -13.26
C ASP A 18 -30.08 9.31 -13.18
N GLY A 19 -31.01 10.13 -12.68
CA GLY A 19 -32.43 9.75 -12.57
C GLY A 19 -32.71 8.68 -11.51
N GLY A 20 -31.87 8.58 -10.48
CA GLY A 20 -32.02 7.60 -9.40
C GLY A 20 -31.26 6.29 -9.61
N CYS A 21 -30.48 6.17 -10.70
CA CYS A 21 -29.53 5.06 -10.87
C CYS A 21 -28.33 5.15 -9.91
N GLY A 22 -28.08 6.34 -9.37
CA GLY A 22 -26.99 6.61 -8.47
C GLY A 22 -25.65 6.71 -9.20
N ARG A 23 -24.70 7.40 -8.57
CA ARG A 23 -23.34 7.60 -9.08
C ARG A 23 -22.33 7.40 -7.98
N VAL A 24 -21.21 6.78 -8.34
CA VAL A 24 -20.04 6.62 -7.48
C VAL A 24 -18.89 7.43 -8.05
N ALA A 25 -18.15 8.13 -7.19
CA ALA A 25 -16.93 8.84 -7.56
C ALA A 25 -15.79 8.49 -6.60
N ILE A 26 -14.58 8.33 -7.14
CA ILE A 26 -13.35 8.15 -6.35
C ILE A 26 -12.82 9.53 -5.95
N ALA A 27 -12.61 9.74 -4.66
CA ALA A 27 -12.12 10.99 -4.06
C ALA A 27 -10.71 10.83 -3.44
N SER A 28 -10.17 11.93 -2.90
CA SER A 28 -8.89 11.95 -2.15
C SER A 28 -7.64 11.55 -2.95
N TRP A 29 -7.42 12.23 -4.07
CA TRP A 29 -6.29 12.00 -4.98
C TRP A 29 -4.94 12.58 -4.52
N SER A 30 -4.80 13.04 -3.28
CA SER A 30 -3.56 13.68 -2.76
C SER A 30 -2.36 12.73 -2.75
N SER A 31 -2.61 11.44 -2.50
CA SER A 31 -1.63 10.36 -2.53
C SER A 31 -1.27 9.91 -3.95
N SER A 32 -2.03 10.35 -4.97
CA SER A 32 -1.89 9.83 -6.32
C SER A 32 -0.61 10.29 -6.98
N ARG A 33 -0.03 9.43 -7.82
CA ARG A 33 1.19 9.72 -8.59
C ARG A 33 1.05 9.20 -10.02
N ARG A 34 1.66 9.89 -10.98
CA ARG A 34 1.83 9.35 -12.33
C ARG A 34 2.83 8.20 -12.27
N LEU A 35 2.56 7.15 -13.04
CA LEU A 35 3.58 6.15 -13.34
C LEU A 35 4.68 6.83 -14.13
N GLN A 36 5.92 6.63 -13.71
CA GLN A 36 7.09 7.20 -14.37
C GLN A 36 7.80 6.13 -15.18
N THR A 37 8.47 6.55 -16.26
CA THR A 37 9.29 5.69 -17.10
C THR A 37 10.61 6.44 -17.36
N PRO A 38 11.74 6.04 -16.74
CA PRO A 38 11.92 4.86 -15.89
C PRO A 38 11.16 4.95 -14.55
N PRO A 39 10.88 3.81 -13.89
CA PRO A 39 10.20 3.81 -12.61
C PRO A 39 11.03 4.55 -11.55
N VAL A 40 10.36 5.36 -10.72
CA VAL A 40 10.95 5.97 -9.52
C VAL A 40 10.37 5.25 -8.30
N PRO A 41 11.20 4.88 -7.32
CA PRO A 41 10.74 4.27 -6.10
C PRO A 41 9.87 5.21 -5.29
N VAL A 42 8.75 4.68 -4.79
CA VAL A 42 7.81 5.41 -3.95
C VAL A 42 7.16 4.46 -2.95
N SER A 43 7.34 4.70 -1.65
CA SER A 43 6.71 3.88 -0.61
C SER A 43 5.16 3.94 -0.68
N PRO A 44 4.46 2.79 -0.65
CA PRO A 44 3.01 2.70 -0.66
C PRO A 44 2.45 2.87 0.76
N LEU A 45 3.23 2.46 1.78
CA LEU A 45 2.85 2.51 3.20
C LEU A 45 2.60 3.93 3.69
N ARG A 46 3.41 4.90 3.24
CA ARG A 46 3.28 6.30 3.68
C ARG A 46 2.00 6.98 3.21
N THR A 47 1.33 6.44 2.19
CA THR A 47 0.24 7.14 1.51
C THR A 47 -1.15 6.53 1.69
N CYS A 48 -1.24 5.26 2.11
CA CYS A 48 -2.50 4.58 2.36
C CYS A 48 -2.93 4.76 3.82
N THR A 49 -4.08 5.41 4.04
CA THR A 49 -4.62 5.69 5.38
C THR A 49 -5.37 4.50 5.99
N VAL A 50 -5.58 3.44 5.21
CA VAL A 50 -6.26 2.21 5.62
C VAL A 50 -5.30 1.04 5.47
N PRO A 51 -4.51 0.76 6.51
CA PRO A 51 -3.31 -0.05 6.33
C PRO A 51 -3.61 -1.56 6.23
N TYR A 52 -4.80 -2.00 6.66
CA TYR A 52 -5.32 -3.36 6.41
C TYR A 52 -5.82 -3.57 4.96
N ASN A 53 -5.76 -2.56 4.09
CA ASN A 53 -5.98 -2.68 2.65
C ASN A 53 -4.68 -2.62 1.84
N VAL A 54 -3.52 -2.55 2.49
CA VAL A 54 -2.22 -2.53 1.80
C VAL A 54 -1.92 -3.92 1.23
N ALA A 55 -1.37 -3.94 0.02
CA ALA A 55 -0.96 -5.14 -0.70
C ALA A 55 0.25 -5.82 -0.04
N PRO A 56 0.43 -7.15 -0.17
CA PRO A 56 1.48 -7.89 0.53
C PRO A 56 2.89 -7.38 0.22
N GLU A 57 3.16 -6.97 -1.02
CA GLU A 57 4.42 -6.34 -1.43
C GLU A 57 4.69 -5.05 -0.66
N GLY A 58 3.66 -4.27 -0.33
CA GLY A 58 3.81 -3.07 0.50
C GLY A 58 4.10 -3.38 1.96
N LEU A 59 3.80 -4.60 2.44
CA LEU A 59 3.98 -5.03 3.82
C LEU A 59 5.32 -5.76 4.05
N LEU A 60 5.95 -6.29 3.00
CA LEU A 60 7.23 -6.99 3.13
C LEU A 60 8.40 -6.05 3.45
N HIS A 61 8.24 -4.75 3.24
CA HIS A 61 9.31 -3.77 3.35
C HIS A 61 9.42 -3.19 4.76
N ARG A 62 10.64 -3.17 5.28
CA ARG A 62 11.00 -2.49 6.51
C ARG A 62 11.27 -1.04 6.15
N GLU A 63 10.47 -0.11 6.67
CA GLU A 63 10.89 1.30 6.63
C GLU A 63 12.23 1.37 7.37
N THR A 64 13.29 1.77 6.68
CA THR A 64 14.45 2.34 7.34
C THR A 64 13.91 3.52 8.13
N ILE A 65 13.84 3.36 9.45
CA ILE A 65 13.63 4.49 10.35
C ILE A 65 14.91 5.28 10.20
N GLU A 66 14.97 6.18 9.22
CA GLU A 66 15.83 7.34 9.37
C GLU A 66 15.28 8.05 10.60
N ASP A 67 16.05 8.03 11.68
CA ASP A 67 15.85 8.90 12.83
C ASP A 67 15.90 10.35 12.32
N ASP A 68 14.76 10.86 11.82
CA ASP A 68 14.56 12.23 11.31
C ASP A 68 14.86 13.33 12.36
N ASP A 69 15.28 12.95 13.58
CA ASP A 69 15.65 13.85 14.68
C ASP A 69 17.17 14.09 14.82
N VAL A 70 18.03 13.55 13.95
CA VAL A 70 19.46 13.88 13.94
C VAL A 70 19.93 14.27 12.53
N VAL A 71 19.56 15.48 12.13
CA VAL A 71 20.34 16.24 11.13
C VAL A 71 21.77 16.41 11.66
N ASP A 72 22.68 15.54 11.22
CA ASP A 72 24.11 15.69 11.46
C ASP A 72 24.64 16.89 10.64
N PHE A 73 24.61 18.07 11.24
CA PHE A 73 25.07 19.34 10.67
C PHE A 73 26.58 19.37 10.35
N LEU A 74 27.32 18.26 10.47
CA LEU A 74 28.78 18.24 10.38
C LEU A 74 29.38 17.53 9.16
N ASN A 75 28.59 17.13 8.15
CA ASN A 75 29.16 16.49 6.95
C ASN A 75 29.03 17.35 5.67
N PRO A 76 29.98 18.28 5.40
CA PRO A 76 29.89 19.24 4.30
C PRO A 76 30.23 18.67 2.92
N THR A 77 30.41 17.34 2.77
CA THR A 77 30.68 16.69 1.47
C THR A 77 29.48 15.99 0.83
N ALA A 78 28.27 16.06 1.42
CA ALA A 78 27.06 15.39 0.89
C ALA A 78 26.38 16.11 -0.30
N LEU A 79 27.16 16.73 -1.19
CA LEU A 79 26.67 17.24 -2.48
C LEU A 79 27.12 16.29 -3.60
N GLU A 80 26.59 15.07 -3.59
CA GLU A 80 26.63 14.13 -4.72
C GLU A 80 25.19 13.97 -5.26
N PRO A 81 24.99 14.05 -6.59
CA PRO A 81 23.66 14.11 -7.19
C PRO A 81 23.02 12.72 -7.29
N GLN A 82 21.73 12.63 -6.95
CA GLN A 82 20.83 11.52 -7.28
C GLN A 82 21.03 10.21 -6.50
N GLN A 83 20.98 10.24 -5.17
CA GLN A 83 20.57 9.03 -4.45
C GLN A 83 19.05 8.90 -4.61
N TYR A 84 18.64 8.11 -5.61
CA TYR A 84 17.28 7.59 -5.76
C TYR A 84 16.90 7.04 -4.38
N GLY A 85 15.90 7.64 -3.73
CA GLY A 85 15.53 7.27 -2.36
C GLY A 85 15.29 5.77 -2.26
N ASP A 86 15.63 5.21 -1.11
CA ASP A 86 15.60 3.80 -0.69
C ASP A 86 14.16 3.22 -0.64
N GLY A 87 13.26 3.73 -1.47
CA GLY A 87 11.94 3.19 -1.68
C GLY A 87 11.98 2.06 -2.71
N GLU A 88 10.86 1.37 -2.80
CA GLU A 88 10.62 0.37 -3.83
C GLU A 88 9.67 0.89 -4.90
N THR A 89 9.71 0.25 -6.07
CA THR A 89 8.85 0.64 -7.18
C THR A 89 7.54 -0.13 -7.12
N TYR A 90 6.44 0.57 -6.82
CA TYR A 90 5.09 0.00 -6.84
C TYR A 90 4.30 0.55 -8.02
N GLY A 91 3.69 -0.37 -8.75
CA GLY A 91 2.88 -0.10 -9.93
C GLY A 91 1.38 0.05 -9.62
N PRO A 92 0.52 -0.09 -10.64
CA PRO A 92 -0.94 0.00 -10.48
C PRO A 92 -1.56 -1.17 -9.71
N GLU A 93 -0.85 -2.28 -9.54
CA GLU A 93 -1.31 -3.49 -8.84
C GLU A 93 -1.78 -3.21 -7.40
N VAL A 94 -1.17 -2.25 -6.70
CA VAL A 94 -1.58 -1.86 -5.34
C VAL A 94 -3.00 -1.28 -5.28
N ASP A 95 -3.44 -0.58 -6.33
CA ASP A 95 -4.80 -0.07 -6.44
C ASP A 95 -5.79 -1.20 -6.76
N VAL A 96 -5.37 -2.17 -7.58
CA VAL A 96 -6.16 -3.36 -7.90
C VAL A 96 -6.41 -4.19 -6.64
N TRP A 97 -5.37 -4.39 -5.83
CA TRP A 97 -5.50 -5.04 -4.52
C TRP A 97 -6.50 -4.31 -3.63
N SER A 98 -6.36 -2.99 -3.51
CA SER A 98 -7.26 -2.14 -2.72
C SER A 98 -8.72 -2.23 -3.21
N ALA A 99 -8.94 -2.27 -4.53
CA ALA A 99 -10.27 -2.47 -5.11
C ALA A 99 -10.85 -3.86 -4.78
N GLY A 100 -10.00 -4.90 -4.73
CA GLY A 100 -10.39 -6.24 -4.26
C GLY A 100 -10.85 -6.24 -2.80
N CYS A 101 -10.13 -5.54 -1.92
CA CYS A 101 -10.53 -5.35 -0.52
C CYS A 101 -11.89 -4.64 -0.39
N ILE A 102 -12.13 -3.60 -1.19
CA ILE A 102 -13.43 -2.90 -1.24
C ILE A 102 -14.53 -3.85 -1.70
N PHE A 103 -14.31 -4.60 -2.77
CA PHE A 103 -15.29 -5.54 -3.30
C PHE A 103 -15.67 -6.61 -2.27
N ALA A 104 -14.68 -7.16 -1.59
CA ALA A 104 -14.90 -8.11 -0.50
C ALA A 104 -15.66 -7.46 0.66
N GLU A 105 -15.33 -6.24 1.07
CA GLU A 105 -16.05 -5.50 2.12
C GLU A 105 -17.53 -5.30 1.76
N LEU A 106 -17.82 -4.92 0.50
CA LEU A 106 -19.19 -4.78 0.01
C LEU A 106 -19.97 -6.11 0.06
N ARG A 107 -19.30 -7.23 -0.22
CA ARG A 107 -19.94 -8.55 -0.21
C ARG A 107 -20.17 -9.08 1.21
N LEU A 108 -19.23 -8.82 2.12
CA LEU A 108 -19.22 -9.33 3.50
C LEU A 108 -20.01 -8.43 4.47
N GLY A 109 -20.13 -7.14 4.17
CA GLY A 109 -20.67 -6.14 5.10
C GLY A 109 -19.69 -5.69 6.18
N HIS A 110 -18.47 -6.24 6.18
CA HIS A 110 -17.35 -5.84 7.03
C HIS A 110 -16.03 -5.99 6.26
N SER A 111 -14.97 -5.32 6.74
CA SER A 111 -13.64 -5.39 6.10
C SER A 111 -13.15 -6.83 5.96
N LEU A 112 -12.49 -7.12 4.84
CA LEU A 112 -11.88 -8.43 4.56
C LEU A 112 -10.81 -8.79 5.60
N PHE A 113 -10.04 -7.80 6.03
CA PHE A 113 -8.99 -7.94 7.04
C PHE A 113 -9.35 -7.22 8.33
N ASN A 114 -8.89 -7.75 9.47
CA ASN A 114 -9.29 -7.29 10.79
C ASN A 114 -8.67 -5.92 11.14
N LYS A 115 -9.53 -4.92 11.41
CA LYS A 115 -9.13 -3.55 11.75
C LYS A 115 -8.41 -3.43 13.10
N PHE A 116 -8.63 -4.37 14.03
CA PHE A 116 -8.12 -4.28 15.41
C PHE A 116 -6.64 -4.64 15.57
N SER A 117 -6.06 -5.40 14.63
CA SER A 117 -4.63 -5.75 14.66
C SER A 117 -3.72 -4.50 14.53
N TYR A 118 -4.20 -3.46 13.85
CA TYR A 118 -3.43 -2.22 13.65
C TYR A 118 -3.38 -1.27 14.87
N ALA A 119 -4.34 -1.37 15.79
CA ALA A 119 -4.42 -0.50 16.97
C ALA A 119 -3.35 -0.81 18.02
N GLN A 120 -2.71 -2.00 17.96
CA GLN A 120 -1.78 -2.49 18.98
C GLN A 120 -0.30 -2.53 18.54
N GLY A 121 0.06 -1.89 17.42
CA GLY A 121 1.46 -1.81 16.99
C GLY A 121 2.03 -3.08 16.34
N ALA A 122 1.29 -4.19 16.31
CA ALA A 122 1.65 -5.43 15.60
C ALA A 122 1.28 -5.38 14.11
N ARG A 123 1.70 -4.31 13.42
CA ARG A 123 0.97 -3.75 12.29
C ARG A 123 1.10 -4.50 10.97
N THR A 124 2.33 -4.83 10.58
CA THR A 124 2.62 -5.23 9.19
C THR A 124 2.66 -6.76 9.04
N LEU A 125 3.33 -7.46 9.97
CA LEU A 125 3.48 -8.92 9.92
C LEU A 125 2.15 -9.65 10.15
N ASP A 126 1.33 -9.23 11.11
CA ASP A 126 0.03 -9.88 11.36
C ASP A 126 -0.92 -9.74 10.17
N GLN A 127 -0.89 -8.58 9.52
CA GLN A 127 -1.63 -8.34 8.29
C GLN A 127 -1.14 -9.25 7.17
N LEU A 128 0.18 -9.34 6.98
CA LEU A 128 0.81 -10.23 6.00
C LEU A 128 0.45 -11.71 6.26
N LEU A 129 0.53 -12.16 7.52
CA LEU A 129 0.12 -13.52 7.90
C LEU A 129 -1.37 -13.75 7.68
N SER A 130 -2.22 -12.74 7.87
CA SER A 130 -3.66 -12.83 7.59
C SER A 130 -3.93 -12.98 6.09
N ILE A 131 -3.16 -12.27 5.25
CA ILE A 131 -3.18 -12.43 3.79
C ILE A 131 -2.80 -13.87 3.42
N PHE A 132 -1.70 -14.39 3.96
CA PHE A 132 -1.25 -15.76 3.65
C PHE A 132 -2.21 -16.83 4.16
N LYS A 133 -2.88 -16.62 5.29
CA LYS A 133 -3.94 -17.54 5.75
C LYS A 133 -5.11 -17.60 4.78
N LEU A 134 -5.44 -16.50 4.11
CA LEU A 134 -6.57 -16.42 3.19
C LEU A 134 -6.24 -16.92 1.78
N PHE A 135 -5.07 -16.53 1.24
CA PHE A 135 -4.68 -16.82 -0.14
C PHE A 135 -3.63 -17.93 -0.28
N GLY A 136 -3.10 -18.43 0.84
CA GLY A 136 -1.97 -19.35 0.88
C GLY A 136 -0.64 -18.61 1.05
N THR A 137 0.36 -19.30 1.60
CA THR A 137 1.74 -18.81 1.67
C THR A 137 2.34 -18.79 0.27
N PRO A 138 2.87 -17.65 -0.21
CA PRO A 138 3.54 -17.57 -1.50
C PRO A 138 4.67 -18.59 -1.63
N ARG A 139 4.89 -19.09 -2.84
CA ARG A 139 6.06 -19.89 -3.24
C ARG A 139 6.58 -19.33 -4.56
N ALA A 140 7.82 -19.68 -4.92
CA ALA A 140 8.40 -19.30 -6.21
C ALA A 140 7.52 -19.64 -7.44
N ALA A 141 6.64 -20.66 -7.34
CA ALA A 141 5.70 -21.02 -8.41
C ALA A 141 4.45 -20.11 -8.51
N THR A 142 4.12 -19.36 -7.46
CA THR A 142 2.93 -18.48 -7.39
C THR A 142 3.29 -17.00 -7.41
N TRP A 143 4.50 -16.67 -6.97
CA TRP A 143 5.07 -15.34 -6.98
C TRP A 143 6.54 -15.49 -7.36
N ASP A 144 6.83 -15.28 -8.65
CA ASP A 144 8.18 -15.29 -9.18
C ASP A 144 9.01 -14.23 -8.43
N ASP A 145 10.23 -14.59 -8.03
CA ASP A 145 11.15 -13.74 -7.26
C ASP A 145 10.80 -13.49 -5.78
N VAL A 146 9.81 -14.20 -5.20
CA VAL A 146 9.52 -14.06 -3.75
C VAL A 146 10.75 -14.34 -2.87
N ASP A 147 11.61 -15.25 -3.30
CA ASP A 147 12.86 -15.62 -2.59
C ASP A 147 13.93 -14.52 -2.63
N HIS A 148 13.75 -13.50 -3.48
CA HIS A 148 14.63 -12.34 -3.60
C HIS A 148 14.14 -11.12 -2.82
N LEU A 149 12.96 -11.20 -2.18
CA LEU A 149 12.41 -10.10 -1.39
C LEU A 149 13.10 -9.99 -0.03
N GLU A 150 13.50 -8.78 0.34
CA GLU A 150 14.09 -8.51 1.65
C GLU A 150 13.10 -8.85 2.77
N GLY A 151 13.53 -9.64 3.75
CA GLY A 151 12.68 -10.09 4.85
C GLY A 151 11.90 -11.38 4.60
N TRP A 152 12.03 -12.01 3.42
CA TRP A 152 11.48 -13.34 3.16
C TRP A 152 12.44 -14.45 3.61
N SER A 153 11.95 -15.37 4.44
CA SER A 153 12.62 -16.64 4.76
C SER A 153 11.61 -17.77 4.63
N GLY A 154 11.75 -18.55 3.55
CA GLY A 154 10.87 -19.70 3.23
C GLY A 154 11.03 -20.88 4.18
#